data_AF-A0A934WY07-F1
#
_entry.id   AF-A0A934WY07-F1
#
_cell.length_a   1.000
_cell.length_b   1.000
_cell.length_c   1.000
_cell.angle_alpha   90.00
_cell.angle_beta   90.00
_cell.angle_gamma   90.00
#
_symmetry.space_group_name_H-M   'P 1'
#
loop_
_entity.id
_entity.type
_entity.pdbx_description
1 polymer ?
#
loop_
_entity_poly.entity_id
_entity_poly.type
_entity_poly.pdbx_seq_one_letter_code
_entity_poly.pdbx_strand_id
1 'polypeptide(L)'
;MTNKIWYEMTNIKYGEIYLTKYLGLQRTLKKVFQILTLIVSLSGILGWKYFEDYVWIAFILIAIVQLLLLIENQIIRSDKEIEEISNLRMMYTRYFNKLERLWTKYHYDQIKDNKAMDKYFELRQSDWENIEELDCKLSIKRYKKLIEHTEIETNHYLNKYHING
;
A
#
# COMPACT_ATOMS: atom_id res chain seq x y z
N MET A 1 -13.89 -11.78 -24.72
CA MET A 1 -14.26 -11.59 -23.30
C MET A 1 -13.10 -11.89 -22.36
N THR A 2 -12.43 -13.02 -22.54
CA THR A 2 -11.27 -13.49 -21.77
C THR A 2 -10.19 -12.43 -21.57
N ASN A 3 -9.81 -11.71 -22.64
CA ASN A 3 -8.76 -10.68 -22.57
C ASN A 3 -9.15 -9.46 -21.69
N LYS A 4 -10.44 -9.12 -21.59
CA LYS A 4 -10.90 -8.00 -20.76
C LYS A 4 -10.83 -8.36 -19.28
N ILE A 5 -11.37 -9.53 -18.91
CA ILE A 5 -11.32 -10.04 -17.54
C ILE A 5 -9.86 -10.22 -17.10
N TRP A 6 -9.02 -10.78 -17.98
CA TRP A 6 -7.59 -10.97 -17.72
C TRP A 6 -6.82 -9.66 -17.51
N TYR A 7 -7.05 -8.66 -18.39
CA TYR A 7 -6.43 -7.35 -18.25
C TYR A 7 -6.82 -6.68 -16.94
N GLU A 8 -8.09 -6.77 -16.55
CA GLU A 8 -8.56 -6.22 -15.29
C GLU A 8 -7.95 -6.95 -14.10
N MET A 9 -7.95 -8.29 -14.09
CA MET A 9 -7.27 -9.07 -13.05
C MET A 9 -5.81 -8.64 -12.87
N THR A 10 -5.10 -8.40 -13.98
CA THR A 10 -3.71 -7.91 -13.97
C THR A 10 -3.60 -6.54 -13.29
N ASN A 11 -4.48 -5.60 -13.65
CA ASN A 11 -4.50 -4.26 -13.07
C ASN A 11 -4.83 -4.28 -11.56
N ILE A 12 -5.82 -5.09 -11.15
CA ILE A 12 -6.18 -5.27 -9.74
C ILE A 12 -5.02 -5.89 -8.95
N LYS A 13 -4.33 -6.87 -9.56
CA LYS A 13 -3.17 -7.50 -8.92
C LYS A 13 -2.02 -6.53 -8.72
N TYR A 14 -1.77 -5.66 -9.70
CA TYR A 14 -0.82 -4.57 -9.59
C TYR A 14 -1.18 -3.64 -8.42
N GLY A 15 -2.44 -3.21 -8.33
CA GLY A 15 -2.94 -2.38 -7.22
C GLY A 15 -2.73 -3.02 -5.85
N GLU A 16 -3.07 -4.30 -5.71
CA GLU A 16 -2.86 -5.07 -4.46
C GLU A 16 -1.39 -5.09 -4.03
N ILE A 17 -0.47 -5.39 -4.97
CA ILE A 17 0.97 -5.46 -4.69
C ILE A 17 1.51 -4.07 -4.34
N TYR A 18 1.08 -3.03 -5.06
CA TYR A 18 1.47 -1.65 -4.78
C TYR A 18 1.07 -1.24 -3.36
N LEU A 19 -0.19 -1.47 -2.99
CA LEU A 19 -0.71 -1.17 -1.66
C LEU A 19 0.04 -1.94 -0.56
N THR A 20 0.40 -3.19 -0.82
CA THR A 20 1.20 -4.01 0.11
C THR A 20 2.56 -3.38 0.37
N LYS A 21 3.28 -2.97 -0.68
CA LYS A 21 4.58 -2.29 -0.56
C LYS A 21 4.45 -0.93 0.11
N TYR A 22 3.42 -0.16 -0.23
CA TYR A 22 3.15 1.14 0.37
C TYR A 22 2.91 1.04 1.88
N LEU A 23 2.09 0.09 2.33
CA LEU A 23 1.86 -0.18 3.75
C LEU A 23 3.16 -0.61 4.45
N GLY A 24 3.96 -1.45 3.80
CA GLY A 24 5.28 -1.84 4.31
C GLY A 24 6.19 -0.64 4.52
N LEU A 25 6.27 0.27 3.54
CA LEU A 25 7.06 1.49 3.65
C LEU A 25 6.59 2.37 4.80
N GLN A 26 5.28 2.65 4.91
CA GLN A 26 4.71 3.48 5.98
C GLN A 26 5.00 2.91 7.37
N ARG A 27 4.86 1.59 7.55
CA ARG A 27 5.17 0.91 8.82
C ARG A 27 6.67 0.97 9.16
N THR A 28 7.54 0.79 8.16
CA THR A 28 8.98 0.88 8.37
C THR A 28 9.40 2.29 8.74
N LEU A 29 8.90 3.31 8.03
CA LEU A 29 9.15 4.71 8.38
C LEU A 29 8.74 4.99 9.82
N LYS A 30 7.52 4.59 10.23
CA LYS A 30 7.04 4.79 11.60
C LYS A 30 7.96 4.14 12.64
N LYS A 31 8.40 2.90 12.41
CA LYS A 31 9.34 2.22 13.29
C LYS A 31 10.69 2.95 13.38
N VAL A 32 11.22 3.44 12.26
CA VAL A 32 12.49 4.18 12.23
C VAL A 32 12.37 5.48 13.02
N PHE A 33 11.29 6.24 12.85
CA PHE A 33 11.04 7.47 13.63
C PHE A 33 10.92 7.18 15.13
N GLN A 34 10.20 6.13 15.53
CA GLN A 34 10.12 5.71 16.92
C GLN A 34 11.49 5.35 17.52
N ILE A 35 12.32 4.61 16.78
CA ILE A 35 13.68 4.25 17.20
C ILE A 35 14.56 5.50 17.33
N LEU A 36 14.51 6.43 16.37
CA LEU A 36 15.26 7.68 16.42
C LEU A 36 14.87 8.52 17.64
N THR A 37 13.57 8.69 17.89
CA THR A 37 13.06 9.43 19.06
C THR A 37 13.54 8.80 20.36
N LEU A 38 13.56 7.46 20.45
CA LEU A 38 14.05 6.73 21.62
C LEU A 38 15.55 6.92 21.85
N ILE A 39 16.37 6.82 20.79
CA ILE A 39 17.83 7.07 20.86
C ILE A 39 18.11 8.50 21.33
N VAL A 40 17.39 9.48 20.77
CA VAL A 40 17.55 10.88 21.16
C VAL A 40 17.14 11.08 22.63
N SER A 41 16.02 10.51 23.06
CA SER A 41 15.54 10.63 24.43
C SER A 41 16.55 10.03 25.43
N LEU A 42 17.13 8.87 25.12
CA LEU A 42 18.21 8.26 25.89
C LEU A 42 19.48 9.12 25.93
N SER A 43 19.87 9.70 24.79
CA SER A 43 21.05 10.55 24.69
C SER A 43 20.92 11.82 25.55
N GLY A 44 19.73 12.40 25.64
CA GLY A 44 19.46 13.56 26.49
C GLY A 44 19.63 13.25 27.98
N ILE A 45 19.13 12.09 28.43
CA ILE A 45 19.22 11.66 29.84
C ILE A 45 20.68 11.35 30.21
N LEU A 46 21.37 10.58 29.38
CA LEU A 46 22.75 10.15 29.64
C LEU A 46 23.75 11.31 29.53
N GLY A 47 23.49 12.26 28.64
CA GLY A 47 24.34 13.42 28.45
C GLY A 47 24.14 14.53 29.48
N TRP A 48 23.10 14.48 30.32
CA TRP A 48 22.77 15.56 31.29
C TRP A 48 23.96 15.99 32.15
N LYS A 49 24.80 15.03 32.57
CA LYS A 49 26.01 15.30 33.38
C LYS A 49 27.12 16.03 32.61
N TYR A 50 27.15 15.94 31.29
CA TYR A 50 28.17 16.56 30.42
C TYR A 50 27.68 17.84 29.73
N PHE A 51 26.38 18.15 29.80
CA PHE A 51 25.78 19.29 29.11
C PHE A 51 25.86 20.63 29.87
N GLU A 52 26.38 20.66 31.10
CA GLU A 52 26.50 21.92 31.88
C GLU A 52 27.29 23.01 31.11
N ASP A 53 28.37 22.63 30.43
CA ASP A 53 29.20 23.57 29.64
C ASP A 53 28.70 23.77 28.19
N TYR A 54 27.79 22.91 27.70
CA TYR A 54 27.38 22.85 26.29
C TYR A 54 25.86 22.86 26.09
N VAL A 55 25.16 23.67 26.88
CA VAL A 55 23.69 23.82 26.86
C VAL A 55 23.15 24.12 25.45
N TRP A 56 23.89 24.85 24.62
CA TRP A 56 23.54 25.15 23.23
C TRP A 56 23.36 23.90 22.36
N ILE A 57 24.15 22.84 22.61
CA ILE A 57 24.07 21.57 21.87
C ILE A 57 22.74 20.88 22.19
N ALA A 58 22.30 20.91 23.45
CA ALA A 58 21.00 20.37 23.85
C ALA A 58 19.84 21.11 23.17
N PHE A 59 19.89 22.45 23.08
CA PHE A 59 18.87 23.23 22.38
C PHE A 59 18.79 22.91 20.87
N ILE A 60 19.93 22.79 20.20
CA ILE A 60 19.99 22.40 18.77
C ILE A 60 19.38 21.01 18.58
N LEU A 61 19.73 20.06 19.46
CA LEU A 61 19.24 18.69 19.38
C LEU A 61 17.73 18.59 19.61
N ILE A 62 17.20 19.35 20.58
CA ILE A 62 15.75 19.48 20.80
C ILE A 62 15.06 20.09 19.58
N ALA A 63 15.62 21.15 18.99
CA ALA A 63 15.05 21.79 17.80
C ALA A 63 15.00 20.83 16.60
N ILE A 64 16.04 20.02 16.39
CA ILE A 64 16.09 19.00 15.34
C ILE A 64 15.00 17.94 15.57
N VAL A 65 14.82 17.46 16.81
CA VAL A 65 13.77 16.48 17.15
C VAL A 65 12.39 17.05 16.92
N GLN A 66 12.13 18.29 17.32
CA GLN A 66 10.84 18.93 17.10
C GLN A 66 10.54 19.07 15.60
N LEU A 67 11.54 19.45 14.79
CA LEU A 67 11.41 19.46 13.34
C LEU A 67 11.11 18.07 12.78
N LEU A 68 11.81 17.04 13.24
CA LEU A 68 11.57 15.66 12.80
C LEU A 68 10.16 15.18 13.14
N LEU A 69 9.65 15.47 14.34
CA LEU A 69 8.27 15.12 14.76
C LEU A 69 7.22 15.85 13.91
N LEU A 70 7.48 17.10 13.53
CA LEU A 70 6.57 17.88 12.71
C LEU A 70 6.53 17.36 11.26
N ILE A 71 7.69 16.96 10.74
CA ILE A 71 7.84 16.30 9.44
C ILE A 71 7.19 14.90 9.47
N GLU A 72 7.34 14.15 10.56
CA GLU A 72 6.73 12.83 10.73
C GLU A 72 5.23 12.88 10.47
N ASN A 73 4.51 13.82 11.09
CA ASN A 73 3.06 13.98 10.92
C ASN A 73 2.63 14.37 9.49
N GLN A 74 3.53 14.90 8.66
CA GLN A 74 3.22 15.23 7.26
C GLN A 74 3.62 14.12 6.27
N ILE A 75 4.63 13.32 6.61
CA ILE A 75 5.15 12.25 5.75
C ILE A 75 4.46 10.92 6.05
N ILE A 76 4.31 10.61 7.34
CA ILE A 76 3.71 9.37 7.83
C ILE A 76 2.22 9.58 7.99
N ARG A 77 1.46 8.67 7.38
CA ARG A 77 0.01 8.68 7.54
C ARG A 77 -0.38 8.24 8.95
N SER A 78 -1.50 8.77 9.43
CA SER A 78 -2.07 8.35 10.70
C SER A 78 -2.39 6.85 10.71
N ASP A 79 -2.44 6.24 11.90
CA ASP A 79 -2.77 4.81 12.03
C ASP A 79 -4.13 4.48 11.39
N LYS A 80 -5.08 5.41 11.49
CA LYS A 80 -6.40 5.29 10.87
C LYS A 80 -6.31 5.25 9.34
N GLU A 81 -5.54 6.15 8.74
CA GLU A 81 -5.34 6.13 7.28
C GLU A 81 -4.59 4.87 6.82
N ILE A 82 -3.61 4.39 7.61
CA ILE A 82 -2.92 3.12 7.32
C ILE A 82 -3.90 1.94 7.38
N GLU A 83 -4.82 1.94 8.34
CA GLU A 83 -5.89 0.95 8.44
C GLU A 83 -6.85 1.02 7.25
N GLU A 84 -7.26 2.22 6.85
CA GLU A 84 -8.11 2.44 5.67
C GLU A 84 -7.43 1.94 4.37
N ILE A 85 -6.13 2.18 4.20
CA ILE A 85 -5.35 1.63 3.07
C ILE A 85 -5.25 0.10 3.16
N SER A 86 -5.14 -0.47 4.36
CA SER A 86 -5.17 -1.92 4.55
C SER A 86 -6.53 -2.51 4.16
N ASN A 87 -7.63 -1.82 4.49
CA ASN A 87 -8.96 -2.20 4.06
C ASN A 87 -9.12 -2.12 2.54
N LEU A 88 -8.60 -1.05 1.92
CA LEU A 88 -8.54 -0.94 0.46
C LEU A 88 -7.84 -2.15 -0.17
N ARG A 89 -6.65 -2.50 0.34
CA ARG A 89 -5.91 -3.69 -0.13
C ARG A 89 -6.77 -4.95 -0.06
N MET A 90 -7.50 -5.15 1.04
CA MET A 90 -8.41 -6.29 1.18
C MET A 90 -9.55 -6.26 0.16
N MET A 91 -10.07 -5.08 -0.20
CA MET A 91 -11.07 -4.94 -1.25
C MET A 91 -10.49 -5.35 -2.61
N TYR A 92 -9.27 -4.91 -2.95
CA TYR A 92 -8.55 -5.36 -4.15
C TYR A 92 -8.42 -6.90 -4.19
N THR A 93 -7.97 -7.53 -3.10
CA THR A 93 -7.84 -9.00 -3.03
C THR A 93 -9.20 -9.70 -3.20
N ARG A 94 -10.26 -9.21 -2.55
CA ARG A 94 -11.62 -9.78 -2.68
C ARG A 94 -12.14 -9.68 -4.10
N TYR A 95 -11.95 -8.53 -4.74
CA TYR A 95 -12.36 -8.31 -6.12
C TYR A 95 -11.58 -9.19 -7.10
N PHE A 96 -10.27 -9.29 -6.93
CA PHE A 96 -9.41 -10.21 -7.70
C PHE A 96 -9.93 -11.66 -7.63
N ASN A 97 -10.22 -12.17 -6.43
CA ASN A 97 -10.72 -13.53 -6.25
C ASN A 97 -12.09 -13.76 -6.94
N LYS A 98 -12.97 -12.74 -6.94
CA LYS A 98 -14.26 -12.82 -7.66
C LYS A 98 -14.04 -12.87 -9.18
N LEU A 99 -13.12 -12.07 -9.71
CA LEU A 99 -12.75 -12.09 -11.12
C LEU A 99 -12.09 -13.40 -11.53
N GLU A 100 -11.16 -13.93 -10.73
CA GLU A 100 -10.51 -15.22 -10.98
C GLU A 100 -11.54 -16.36 -11.03
N ARG A 101 -12.51 -16.36 -10.11
CA ARG A 101 -13.61 -17.33 -10.11
C ARG A 101 -14.49 -17.18 -11.35
N LEU A 102 -14.77 -15.96 -11.81
CA LEU A 102 -15.54 -15.71 -13.03
C LEU A 102 -14.77 -16.20 -14.26
N TRP A 103 -13.48 -15.87 -14.35
CA TRP A 103 -12.59 -16.28 -15.43
C TRP A 103 -12.48 -17.80 -15.52
N THR A 104 -12.30 -18.47 -14.37
CA THR A 104 -12.22 -19.94 -14.29
C THR A 104 -13.52 -20.59 -14.78
N LYS A 105 -14.67 -20.12 -14.30
CA LYS A 105 -15.98 -20.64 -14.74
C LYS A 105 -16.20 -20.44 -16.23
N TYR A 106 -15.72 -19.32 -16.78
CA TYR A 106 -15.80 -19.03 -18.20
C TYR A 106 -14.89 -19.96 -19.02
N HIS A 107 -13.65 -20.15 -18.57
CA HIS A 107 -12.66 -20.97 -19.27
C HIS A 107 -13.04 -22.47 -19.33
N TYR A 108 -13.71 -22.98 -18.29
CA TYR A 108 -14.22 -24.35 -18.25
C TYR A 108 -15.66 -24.50 -18.82
N ASP A 109 -16.12 -23.56 -19.65
CA ASP A 109 -17.45 -23.54 -20.29
C ASP A 109 -18.65 -23.70 -19.32
N GLN A 110 -18.47 -23.39 -18.03
CA GLN A 110 -19.54 -23.49 -17.03
C GLN A 110 -20.55 -22.34 -17.16
N ILE A 111 -20.19 -21.27 -17.86
CA ILE A 111 -21.05 -20.10 -18.13
C ILE A 111 -20.90 -19.65 -19.59
N LYS A 112 -22.03 -19.27 -20.20
CA LYS A 112 -22.06 -18.69 -21.56
C LYS A 112 -21.63 -17.23 -21.56
N ASP A 113 -21.09 -16.76 -22.67
CA ASP A 113 -20.62 -15.37 -22.91
C ASP A 113 -21.53 -14.29 -22.32
N ASN A 114 -22.83 -14.30 -22.63
CA ASN A 114 -23.76 -13.27 -22.15
C ASN A 114 -23.84 -13.24 -20.61
N LYS A 115 -23.92 -14.39 -19.95
CA LYS A 115 -23.98 -14.47 -18.48
C LYS A 115 -22.65 -14.10 -17.82
N ALA A 116 -21.53 -14.34 -18.50
CA ALA A 116 -20.22 -13.91 -18.03
C ALA A 116 -20.08 -12.38 -18.11
N MET A 117 -20.60 -11.78 -19.18
CA MET A 117 -20.64 -10.34 -19.41
C MET A 117 -21.47 -9.62 -18.34
N ASP A 118 -22.68 -10.08 -18.07
CA ASP A 118 -23.57 -9.45 -17.09
C ASP A 118 -22.94 -9.47 -15.69
N LYS A 119 -22.40 -10.63 -15.27
CA LYS A 119 -21.72 -10.77 -13.98
C LYS A 119 -20.46 -9.92 -13.87
N TYR A 120 -19.73 -9.78 -14.96
CA TYR A 120 -18.54 -8.94 -15.01
C TYR A 120 -18.90 -7.47 -14.74
N PHE A 121 -19.93 -6.94 -15.41
CA PHE A 121 -20.38 -5.57 -15.19
C PHE A 121 -21.00 -5.36 -13.81
N GLU A 122 -21.74 -6.34 -13.29
CA GLU A 122 -22.25 -6.32 -11.92
C GLU A 122 -21.11 -6.19 -10.89
N LEU A 123 -20.05 -6.99 -11.06
CA LEU A 123 -18.86 -6.92 -10.21
C LEU A 123 -18.14 -5.58 -10.34
N ARG A 124 -18.05 -5.02 -11.54
CA ARG A 124 -17.42 -3.71 -11.77
C ARG A 124 -18.22 -2.57 -11.12
N GLN A 125 -19.52 -2.57 -11.28
CA GLN A 125 -20.39 -1.54 -10.70
C GLN A 125 -20.41 -1.64 -9.16
N SER A 126 -20.42 -2.84 -8.61
CA SER A 126 -20.48 -3.01 -7.15
C SER A 126 -19.13 -2.89 -6.47
N ASP A 127 -18.13 -3.68 -6.85
CA ASP A 127 -16.87 -3.75 -6.10
C ASP A 127 -15.85 -2.73 -6.60
N TRP A 128 -15.70 -2.54 -7.92
CA TRP A 128 -14.69 -1.64 -8.47
C TRP A 128 -15.00 -0.16 -8.20
N GLU A 129 -16.25 0.28 -8.34
CA GLU A 129 -16.64 1.66 -8.01
C GLU A 129 -16.32 2.00 -6.54
N ASN A 130 -16.59 1.08 -5.62
CA ASN A 130 -16.26 1.25 -4.20
C ASN A 130 -14.73 1.31 -3.96
N ILE A 131 -13.94 0.53 -4.71
CA ILE A 131 -12.48 0.57 -4.66
C ILE A 131 -11.96 1.92 -5.16
N GLU A 132 -12.48 2.39 -6.30
CA GLU A 132 -12.06 3.64 -6.94
C GLU A 132 -12.42 4.87 -6.10
N GLU A 133 -13.61 4.89 -5.50
CA GLU A 133 -14.03 5.96 -4.58
C GLU A 133 -13.08 6.05 -3.38
N LEU A 134 -12.76 4.91 -2.76
CA LEU A 134 -11.91 4.86 -1.59
C LEU A 134 -10.44 5.17 -1.94
N ASP A 135 -9.94 4.73 -3.10
CA ASP A 135 -8.60 5.09 -3.58
C ASP A 135 -8.47 6.60 -3.85
N CYS A 136 -9.48 7.20 -4.49
CA CYS A 136 -9.55 8.65 -4.71
C CYS A 136 -9.55 9.42 -3.40
N LYS A 137 -10.38 8.99 -2.43
CA LYS A 137 -10.46 9.60 -1.10
C LYS A 137 -9.14 9.51 -0.34
N LEU A 138 -8.46 8.37 -0.44
CA LEU A 138 -7.19 8.17 0.23
C LEU A 138 -6.04 8.90 -0.46
N SER A 139 -6.12 9.26 -1.75
CA SER A 139 -5.07 10.03 -2.45
C SER A 139 -3.67 9.47 -2.23
N ILE A 140 -3.49 8.18 -2.52
CA ILE A 140 -2.27 7.44 -2.20
C ILE A 140 -1.10 7.99 -3.02
N LYS A 141 -0.02 8.38 -2.33
CA LYS A 141 1.16 8.95 -2.98
C LYS A 141 1.81 7.92 -3.91
N ARG A 142 2.13 8.36 -5.13
CA ARG A 142 2.79 7.56 -6.18
C ARG A 142 4.30 7.75 -6.11
N TYR A 143 5.01 6.78 -5.53
CA TYR A 143 6.48 6.82 -5.44
C TYR A 143 7.09 6.05 -6.61
N LYS A 144 7.94 6.70 -7.42
CA LYS A 144 8.56 6.11 -8.62
C LYS A 144 9.26 4.78 -8.35
N LYS A 145 10.06 4.71 -7.28
CA LYS A 145 10.75 3.47 -6.88
C LYS A 145 9.75 2.35 -6.54
N LEU A 146 8.64 2.65 -5.86
CA LEU A 146 7.64 1.64 -5.54
C LEU A 146 6.93 1.14 -6.79
N ILE A 147 6.63 2.02 -7.75
CA ILE A 147 6.03 1.66 -9.04
C ILE A 147 6.93 0.67 -9.78
N GLU A 148 8.21 1.01 -9.95
CA GLU A 148 9.17 0.13 -10.64
C GLU A 148 9.26 -1.26 -9.97
N HIS A 149 9.33 -1.30 -8.64
CA HIS A 149 9.34 -2.57 -7.90
C HIS A 149 8.02 -3.34 -8.01
N THR A 150 6.88 -2.66 -8.04
CA THR A 150 5.58 -3.30 -8.22
C THR A 150 5.45 -3.89 -9.63
N GLU A 151 5.83 -3.14 -10.67
CA GLU A 151 5.77 -3.62 -12.05
C GLU A 151 6.60 -4.91 -12.22
N ILE A 152 7.81 -4.95 -11.68
CA ILE A 152 8.67 -6.14 -11.71
C ILE A 152 7.99 -7.34 -11.03
N GLU A 153 7.43 -7.14 -9.84
CA GLU A 153 6.80 -8.22 -9.07
C GLU A 153 5.49 -8.71 -9.69
N THR A 154 4.67 -7.79 -10.22
CA THR A 154 3.47 -8.12 -10.97
C THR A 154 3.81 -8.90 -12.23
N ASN A 155 4.80 -8.45 -13.02
CA ASN A 155 5.24 -9.16 -14.22
C ASN A 155 5.79 -10.55 -13.86
N HIS A 156 6.55 -10.69 -12.78
CA HIS A 156 7.01 -11.98 -12.29
C HIS A 156 5.85 -12.91 -11.91
N TYR A 157 4.83 -12.39 -11.21
CA TYR A 157 3.63 -13.16 -10.88
C TYR A 157 2.88 -13.63 -12.13
N LEU A 158 2.64 -12.74 -13.09
CA LEU A 158 1.95 -13.06 -14.35
C LEU A 158 2.73 -14.06 -15.18
N ASN A 159 4.04 -13.89 -15.32
CA ASN A 159 4.91 -14.81 -16.07
C ASN A 159 4.90 -16.21 -15.44
N LYS A 160 4.90 -16.30 -14.10
CA LYS A 160 4.77 -17.59 -13.41
C LYS A 160 3.43 -18.28 -13.72
N TYR A 161 2.35 -17.51 -13.82
CA TYR A 161 1.03 -18.04 -14.20
C TYR A 161 0.96 -18.41 -15.69
N HIS A 162 1.57 -17.65 -16.59
CA HIS A 162 1.52 -17.87 -18.04
C HIS A 162 2.46 -18.98 -18.55
N ILE A 163 3.56 -19.26 -17.85
CA ILE A 163 4.54 -20.30 -18.25
C ILE A 163 4.13 -21.69 -17.73
N ASN A 164 3.35 -21.74 -16.64
CA ASN A 164 2.97 -22.99 -15.96
C ASN A 164 1.46 -23.27 -15.94
N GLY A 165 0.64 -22.46 -16.62
CA GLY A 165 -0.80 -22.65 -16.77
C GLY A 165 -1.16 -22.96 -18.21
#